data_AF-A0A5N4AVA5-F1
#
_entry.id   AF-A0A5N4AVA5-F1
#
_cell.length_a   1.000
_cell.length_b   1.000
_cell.length_c   1.000
_cell.angle_alpha   90.00
_cell.angle_beta   90.00
_cell.angle_gamma   90.00
#
_symmetry.space_group_name_H-M   'P 1'
#
loop_
_entity.id
_entity.type
_entity.pdbx_description
1 polymer ?
#
loop_
_entity_poly.entity_id
_entity_poly.type
_entity_poly.pdbx_seq_one_letter_code
_entity_poly.pdbx_strand_id
1 'polypeptide(L)'
;MACFWLHQNETSINIPGVEEISAVTYYKIEINVGDVKWGVSHRYNDFYDLHNILVVDHGVSKDILPPKKAIRNKTPEFIETRRRGLEAYLRSVLNYLKRTMPKVFVEFLNFHAFDIYFMLQNLALHLYFEADNVLCSTKSYKFNPLQLHAISECFKRPFPEIEHNDIRCDLSNVMDFCSQLQHLCVVGSLAKFQSSNLIPNRLPFELSAFKSLQFLEVGGINFEQLYSTGTLRSLLQNIRVHKTAVTSISQILLCDVLHKSVVNQSEIWTAITKIDFSKNNLTNIDESIQLVPNVKVLLLDHNKISSISNLSFLTQLVHLSLSDNLISSCDQLHTKLGNIRTLDLSQNAIVSLRGFSKLYSLESLDISFNKVSEVEDVTCIGDLPCLENLILMGNSVATTVDYRMKVLEPFGERSKDICLDNEKPSQSEIDKVLILRALRIVKEGKMPSFKHSFSSL
;
A
#
# COMPACT_ATOMS: atom_id res chain seq x y z
N MET A 1 -20.54 -6.16 2.69
CA MET A 1 -21.29 -4.98 2.19
C MET A 1 -22.78 -5.31 2.16
N ALA A 2 -23.66 -4.33 1.87
CA ALA A 2 -25.07 -4.63 1.70
C ALA A 2 -25.29 -5.49 0.44
N CYS A 3 -26.29 -6.36 0.48
CA CYS A 3 -26.77 -7.09 -0.70
C CYS A 3 -28.29 -7.11 -0.67
N PHE A 4 -28.89 -6.06 -1.24
CA PHE A 4 -30.32 -5.82 -1.26
C PHE A 4 -31.10 -7.02 -1.78
N TRP A 5 -30.60 -7.65 -2.84
CA TRP A 5 -31.25 -8.80 -3.48
C TRP A 5 -31.37 -10.02 -2.57
N LEU A 6 -30.43 -10.21 -1.64
CA LEU A 6 -30.50 -11.30 -0.66
C LEU A 6 -31.31 -10.91 0.59
N HIS A 7 -31.31 -9.63 0.94
CA HIS A 7 -31.88 -9.11 2.18
C HIS A 7 -33.11 -8.23 1.94
N GLN A 8 -33.90 -8.47 0.87
CA GLN A 8 -35.07 -7.65 0.54
C GLN A 8 -36.08 -7.58 1.70
N ASN A 9 -36.32 -8.71 2.37
CA ASN A 9 -37.25 -8.80 3.50
C ASN A 9 -36.68 -8.20 4.80
N GLU A 10 -35.36 -8.03 4.87
CA GLU A 10 -34.64 -7.40 5.98
C GLU A 10 -34.27 -5.94 5.65
N THR A 11 -34.77 -5.41 4.53
CA THR A 11 -34.53 -4.02 4.14
C THR A 11 -35.57 -3.11 4.76
N SER A 12 -35.13 -2.05 5.43
CA SER A 12 -36.01 -1.04 6.01
C SER A 12 -35.48 0.37 5.78
N ILE A 13 -36.41 1.32 5.68
CA ILE A 13 -36.12 2.74 5.54
C ILE A 13 -36.86 3.48 6.65
N ASN A 14 -36.13 4.31 7.38
CA ASN A 14 -36.61 5.13 8.48
C ASN A 14 -36.19 6.58 8.25
N ILE A 15 -36.97 7.55 8.74
CA ILE A 15 -36.55 8.95 8.74
C ILE A 15 -36.46 9.42 10.20
N PRO A 16 -35.40 9.08 10.96
CA PRO A 16 -35.36 9.30 12.41
C PRO A 16 -35.47 10.77 12.84
N GLY A 17 -35.19 11.72 11.95
CA GLY A 17 -35.26 13.13 12.28
C GLY A 17 -34.99 14.04 11.09
N VAL A 18 -34.78 15.31 11.40
CA VAL A 18 -34.46 16.36 10.43
C VAL A 18 -33.23 17.14 10.86
N GLU A 19 -32.60 17.83 9.93
CA GLU A 19 -31.62 18.89 10.20
C GLU A 19 -31.94 20.14 9.39
N GLU A 20 -31.56 21.30 9.92
CA GLU A 20 -31.68 22.56 9.21
C GLU A 20 -30.30 23.07 8.84
N ILE A 21 -30.05 23.20 7.54
CA ILE A 21 -28.81 23.73 6.97
C ILE A 21 -29.19 24.93 6.11
N SER A 22 -28.65 26.10 6.41
CA SER A 22 -28.91 27.34 5.65
C SER A 22 -30.40 27.64 5.46
N ALA A 23 -31.20 27.48 6.52
CA ALA A 23 -32.66 27.67 6.55
C ALA A 23 -33.49 26.71 5.65
N VAL A 24 -32.87 25.61 5.20
CA VAL A 24 -33.48 24.50 4.46
C VAL A 24 -33.55 23.26 5.36
N THR A 25 -34.74 22.66 5.45
CA THR A 25 -34.96 21.42 6.21
C THR A 25 -34.60 20.21 5.35
N TYR A 26 -33.67 19.40 5.85
CA TYR A 26 -33.29 18.10 5.33
C TYR A 26 -33.85 17.00 6.21
N TYR A 27 -34.34 15.94 5.59
CA TYR A 27 -34.86 14.75 6.24
C TYR A 27 -33.75 13.70 6.27
N LYS A 28 -33.35 13.29 7.47
CA LYS A 28 -32.33 12.26 7.68
C LYS A 28 -32.97 10.91 7.44
N ILE A 29 -32.57 10.24 6.37
CA ILE A 29 -33.06 8.92 6.00
C ILE A 29 -31.99 7.91 6.44
N GLU A 30 -32.39 6.90 7.20
CA GLU A 30 -31.58 5.74 7.55
C GLU A 30 -32.08 4.54 6.75
N ILE A 31 -31.17 3.93 5.99
CA ILE A 31 -31.42 2.70 5.23
C ILE A 31 -30.72 1.56 5.95
N ASN A 32 -31.43 0.46 6.17
CA ASN A 32 -30.86 -0.78 6.68
C ASN A 32 -31.11 -1.91 5.66
N VAL A 33 -30.07 -2.68 5.35
CA VAL A 33 -30.11 -3.87 4.49
C VAL A 33 -29.36 -4.98 5.21
N GLY A 34 -30.09 -5.91 5.84
CA GLY A 34 -29.49 -6.91 6.73
C GLY A 34 -28.77 -6.23 7.90
N ASP A 35 -27.47 -6.49 8.03
CA ASP A 35 -26.59 -5.91 9.06
C ASP A 35 -25.96 -4.56 8.66
N VAL A 36 -26.16 -4.12 7.42
CA VAL A 36 -25.51 -2.91 6.88
C VAL A 36 -26.48 -1.75 6.91
N LYS A 37 -26.05 -0.65 7.52
CA LYS A 37 -26.84 0.59 7.59
C LYS A 37 -26.05 1.80 7.16
N TRP A 38 -26.74 2.76 6.55
CA TRP A 38 -26.17 4.05 6.17
C TRP A 38 -27.23 5.15 6.19
N GLY A 39 -26.76 6.40 6.22
CA GLY A 39 -27.61 7.59 6.25
C GLY A 39 -27.48 8.44 4.98
N VAL A 40 -28.58 9.02 4.53
CA VAL A 40 -28.61 10.08 3.51
C VAL A 40 -29.54 11.20 3.95
N SER A 41 -29.31 12.42 3.50
CA SER A 41 -30.13 13.58 3.84
C SER A 41 -30.68 14.22 2.56
N HIS A 42 -31.99 14.36 2.47
CA HIS A 42 -32.68 14.99 1.33
C HIS A 42 -33.63 16.07 1.78
N ARG A 43 -33.72 17.17 1.03
CA ARG A 43 -34.79 18.17 1.25
C ARG A 43 -36.05 17.72 0.53
N TYR A 44 -37.20 18.25 0.94
CA TYR A 44 -38.50 17.86 0.35
C TYR A 44 -38.55 17.96 -1.18
N ASN A 45 -37.89 18.96 -1.77
CA ASN A 45 -37.86 19.10 -3.23
C ASN A 45 -37.22 17.90 -3.92
N ASP A 46 -36.21 17.28 -3.31
CA ASP A 46 -35.54 16.11 -3.92
C ASP A 46 -36.50 14.90 -3.95
N PHE A 47 -37.36 14.73 -2.93
CA PHE A 47 -38.43 13.72 -2.95
C PHE A 47 -39.47 14.01 -4.04
N TYR A 48 -39.81 15.29 -4.25
CA TYR A 48 -40.74 15.71 -5.29
C TYR A 48 -40.20 15.41 -6.69
N ASP A 49 -38.93 15.74 -6.92
CA ASP A 49 -38.25 15.49 -8.20
C ASP A 49 -38.13 13.98 -8.47
N LEU A 50 -37.72 13.20 -7.46
CA LEU A 50 -37.74 11.73 -7.53
C LEU A 50 -39.14 11.21 -7.88
N HIS A 51 -40.16 11.68 -7.16
CA HIS A 51 -41.52 11.17 -7.33
C HIS A 51 -42.06 11.41 -8.74
N ASN A 52 -41.81 12.58 -9.33
CA ASN A 52 -42.24 12.89 -10.69
C ASN A 52 -41.66 11.87 -11.69
N ILE A 53 -40.37 11.55 -11.57
CA ILE A 53 -39.72 10.54 -12.43
C ILE A 53 -40.35 9.17 -12.19
N LEU A 54 -40.51 8.75 -10.92
CA LEU A 54 -41.07 7.44 -10.59
C LEU A 54 -42.53 7.25 -11.05
N VAL A 55 -43.32 8.32 -11.08
CA VAL A 55 -44.70 8.30 -11.60
C VAL A 55 -44.71 8.12 -13.11
N VAL A 56 -43.88 8.89 -13.83
CA VAL A 56 -43.88 8.93 -15.30
C VAL A 56 -43.26 7.67 -15.87
N ASP A 57 -42.10 7.26 -15.36
CA ASP A 57 -41.26 6.24 -15.98
C ASP A 57 -41.43 4.86 -15.32
N HIS A 58 -41.95 4.79 -14.09
CA HIS A 58 -41.99 3.56 -13.29
C HIS A 58 -43.35 3.23 -12.68
N GLY A 59 -44.42 3.96 -13.04
CA GLY A 59 -45.80 3.60 -12.67
C GLY A 59 -46.15 3.74 -11.19
N VAL A 60 -45.36 4.47 -10.39
CA VAL A 60 -45.68 4.75 -8.99
C VAL A 60 -46.95 5.61 -8.91
N SER A 61 -47.85 5.28 -7.97
CA SER A 61 -49.11 6.03 -7.77
C SER A 61 -48.86 7.51 -7.47
N LYS A 62 -49.65 8.43 -8.05
CA LYS A 62 -49.50 9.88 -7.89
C LYS A 62 -49.84 10.41 -6.49
N ASP A 63 -50.62 9.65 -5.73
CA ASP A 63 -51.26 10.14 -4.50
C ASP A 63 -50.49 9.78 -3.22
N ILE A 64 -49.36 9.08 -3.34
CA ILE A 64 -48.62 8.57 -2.16
C ILE A 64 -47.58 9.56 -1.61
N LEU A 65 -47.20 10.59 -2.37
CA LEU A 65 -46.26 11.62 -1.88
C LEU A 65 -47.02 12.66 -1.03
N PRO A 66 -46.55 12.98 0.19
CA PRO A 66 -47.14 14.05 0.99
C PRO A 66 -47.13 15.39 0.23
N PRO A 67 -48.22 16.17 0.23
CA PRO A 67 -48.36 17.33 -0.65
C PRO A 67 -47.37 18.47 -0.36
N LYS A 68 -47.02 19.18 -1.44
CA LYS A 68 -46.25 20.43 -1.38
C LYS A 68 -47.19 21.53 -0.87
N LYS A 69 -46.74 22.29 0.13
CA LYS A 69 -47.54 23.40 0.69
C LYS A 69 -47.51 24.61 -0.22
N ALA A 70 -48.58 25.43 -0.17
CA ALA A 70 -48.64 26.76 -0.77
C ALA A 70 -47.95 27.86 0.08
N ILE A 71 -47.75 27.67 1.39
CA ILE A 71 -47.15 28.67 2.32
C ILE A 71 -46.04 28.02 3.16
N ARG A 72 -44.96 28.78 3.44
CA ARG A 72 -43.77 28.39 4.21
C ARG A 72 -44.07 28.21 5.71
N ASN A 73 -44.81 27.18 6.07
CA ASN A 73 -45.08 26.83 7.46
C ASN A 73 -43.96 25.89 7.98
N LYS A 74 -43.19 26.37 8.96
CA LYS A 74 -42.06 25.68 9.62
C LYS A 74 -42.38 25.19 11.04
N THR A 75 -43.66 25.05 11.41
CA THR A 75 -43.99 24.57 12.76
C THR A 75 -43.42 23.17 13.02
N PRO A 76 -42.91 22.87 14.23
CA PRO A 76 -42.39 21.56 14.57
C PRO A 76 -43.37 20.42 14.30
N GLU A 77 -44.66 20.60 14.60
CA GLU A 77 -45.71 19.60 14.36
C GLU A 77 -45.85 19.28 12.87
N PHE A 78 -45.68 20.29 12.02
CA PHE A 78 -45.78 20.12 10.58
C PHE A 78 -44.58 19.36 10.02
N ILE A 79 -43.37 19.74 10.45
CA ILE A 79 -42.14 19.06 10.03
C ILE A 79 -42.21 17.59 10.41
N GLU A 80 -42.69 17.27 11.61
CA GLU A 80 -42.88 15.91 12.10
C GLU A 80 -43.95 15.14 11.32
N THR A 81 -45.10 15.76 11.02
CA THR A 81 -46.15 15.15 10.20
C THR A 81 -45.64 14.81 8.81
N ARG A 82 -44.89 15.74 8.20
CA ARG A 82 -44.27 15.53 6.89
C ARG A 82 -43.20 14.44 6.94
N ARG A 83 -42.36 14.41 7.98
CA ARG A 83 -41.33 13.39 8.19
C ARG A 83 -41.94 11.98 8.18
N ARG A 84 -43.02 11.76 8.94
CA ARG A 84 -43.76 10.48 8.95
C ARG A 84 -44.36 10.14 7.60
N GLY A 85 -44.93 11.14 6.91
CA GLY A 85 -45.49 10.95 5.57
C GLY A 85 -44.43 10.55 4.53
N LEU A 86 -43.25 11.19 4.57
CA LEU A 86 -42.12 10.85 3.68
C LEU A 86 -41.55 9.46 4.00
N GLU A 87 -41.52 9.07 5.27
CA GLU A 87 -41.11 7.71 5.68
C GLU A 87 -42.06 6.65 5.13
N ALA A 88 -43.38 6.86 5.29
CA ALA A 88 -44.39 5.97 4.72
C ALA A 88 -44.28 5.90 3.18
N TYR A 89 -44.10 7.04 2.53
CA TYR A 89 -43.87 7.14 1.09
C TYR A 89 -42.68 6.28 0.63
N LEU A 90 -41.49 6.45 1.23
CA LEU A 90 -40.30 5.69 0.83
C LEU A 90 -40.49 4.18 1.04
N ARG A 91 -41.15 3.76 2.13
CA ARG A 91 -41.46 2.34 2.38
C ARG A 91 -42.42 1.77 1.33
N SER A 92 -43.45 2.53 0.94
CA SER A 92 -44.38 2.13 -0.13
C SER A 92 -43.69 2.03 -1.49
N VAL A 93 -42.85 3.01 -1.84
CA VAL A 93 -42.06 3.00 -3.08
C VAL A 93 -41.10 1.82 -3.10
N LEU A 94 -40.36 1.58 -2.01
CA LEU A 94 -39.45 0.45 -1.89
C LEU A 94 -40.19 -0.88 -2.09
N ASN A 95 -41.34 -1.09 -1.42
CA ASN A 95 -42.08 -2.35 -1.58
C ASN A 95 -42.62 -2.53 -3.00
N TYR A 96 -43.02 -1.46 -3.67
CA TYR A 96 -43.49 -1.49 -5.06
C TYR A 96 -42.34 -1.78 -6.05
N LEU A 97 -41.20 -1.10 -5.90
CA LEU A 97 -40.05 -1.18 -6.81
C LEU A 97 -38.99 -2.20 -6.40
N LYS A 98 -39.22 -3.03 -5.37
CA LYS A 98 -38.21 -3.96 -4.83
C LYS A 98 -37.63 -4.93 -5.86
N ARG A 99 -38.31 -5.18 -6.98
CA ARG A 99 -37.81 -6.05 -8.05
C ARG A 99 -36.99 -5.30 -9.10
N THR A 100 -37.32 -4.03 -9.38
CA THR A 100 -36.74 -3.26 -10.48
C THR A 100 -35.66 -2.30 -10.02
N MET A 101 -35.79 -1.74 -8.80
CA MET A 101 -34.88 -0.76 -8.20
C MET A 101 -34.27 0.23 -9.20
N PRO A 102 -35.07 1.17 -9.75
CA PRO A 102 -34.61 2.09 -10.77
C PRO A 102 -33.39 2.92 -10.34
N LYS A 103 -32.52 3.25 -11.31
CA LYS A 103 -31.28 4.00 -11.05
C LYS A 103 -31.48 5.28 -10.25
N VAL A 104 -32.52 6.06 -10.56
CA VAL A 104 -32.85 7.30 -9.83
C VAL A 104 -33.17 7.05 -8.34
N PHE A 105 -33.78 5.91 -8.03
CA PHE A 105 -34.10 5.53 -6.65
C PHE A 105 -32.88 4.96 -5.92
N VAL A 106 -32.07 4.17 -6.62
CA VAL A 106 -30.76 3.67 -6.16
C VAL A 106 -29.82 4.84 -5.82
N GLU A 107 -29.78 5.88 -6.65
CA GLU A 107 -29.01 7.10 -6.40
C GLU A 107 -29.58 7.91 -5.24
N PHE A 108 -30.90 8.12 -5.22
CA PHE A 108 -31.56 8.83 -4.12
C PHE A 108 -31.27 8.19 -2.76
N LEU A 109 -31.27 6.85 -2.67
CA LEU A 109 -30.97 6.14 -1.43
C LEU A 109 -29.48 5.78 -1.27
N ASN A 110 -28.62 6.18 -2.20
CA ASN A 110 -27.17 5.91 -2.21
C ASN A 110 -26.78 4.42 -2.17
N PHE A 111 -27.60 3.53 -2.74
CA PHE A 111 -27.29 2.10 -2.84
C PHE A 111 -26.00 1.83 -3.63
N HIS A 112 -25.71 2.64 -4.66
CA HIS A 112 -24.50 2.52 -5.48
C HIS A 112 -23.17 2.67 -4.70
N ALA A 113 -23.20 3.19 -3.47
CA ALA A 113 -22.01 3.32 -2.63
C ALA A 113 -21.87 2.20 -1.58
N PHE A 114 -22.93 1.48 -1.23
CA PHE A 114 -22.95 0.56 -0.07
C PHE A 114 -23.42 -0.86 -0.39
N ASP A 115 -24.16 -1.02 -1.49
CA ASP A 115 -24.64 -2.30 -2.00
C ASP A 115 -23.71 -2.85 -3.07
N ILE A 116 -23.44 -4.16 -2.98
CA ILE A 116 -22.52 -4.85 -3.88
C ILE A 116 -22.93 -4.68 -5.35
N TYR A 117 -24.20 -4.97 -5.67
CA TYR A 117 -24.65 -5.02 -7.05
C TYR A 117 -24.67 -3.64 -7.69
N PHE A 118 -25.28 -2.67 -7.00
CA PHE A 118 -25.38 -1.30 -7.52
C PHE A 118 -24.01 -0.61 -7.57
N MET A 119 -23.08 -0.95 -6.66
CA MET A 119 -21.70 -0.48 -6.76
C MET A 119 -21.00 -1.03 -8.01
N LEU A 120 -21.18 -2.31 -8.31
CA LEU A 120 -20.58 -2.92 -9.49
C LEU A 120 -21.14 -2.36 -10.79
N GLN A 121 -22.44 -2.09 -10.87
CA GLN A 121 -23.03 -1.40 -12.02
C GLN A 121 -22.45 0.00 -12.20
N ASN A 122 -22.29 0.75 -11.10
CA ASN A 122 -21.70 2.07 -11.15
C ASN A 122 -20.21 2.02 -11.56
N LEU A 123 -19.47 1.02 -11.07
CA LEU A 123 -18.09 0.77 -11.47
C LEU A 123 -17.99 0.38 -12.95
N ALA A 124 -18.87 -0.49 -13.45
CA ALA A 124 -18.93 -0.88 -14.85
C ALA A 124 -19.18 0.35 -15.75
N LEU A 125 -20.14 1.20 -15.38
CA LEU A 125 -20.44 2.43 -16.10
C LEU A 125 -19.24 3.39 -16.15
N HIS A 126 -18.50 3.51 -15.05
CA HIS A 126 -17.30 4.33 -15.00
C HIS A 126 -16.18 3.75 -15.89
N LEU A 127 -15.92 2.45 -15.77
CA LEU A 127 -14.92 1.76 -16.57
C LEU A 127 -15.27 1.74 -18.05
N TYR A 128 -16.54 1.74 -18.43
CA TYR A 128 -16.95 1.86 -19.84
C TYR A 128 -16.36 3.12 -20.52
N PHE A 129 -16.19 4.22 -19.78
CA PHE A 129 -15.62 5.46 -20.33
C PHE A 129 -14.12 5.59 -20.11
N GLU A 130 -13.56 4.97 -19.06
CA GLU A 130 -12.17 5.20 -18.64
C GLU A 130 -11.22 4.03 -18.90
N ALA A 131 -11.72 2.80 -19.10
CA ALA A 131 -10.91 1.59 -19.19
C ALA A 131 -9.86 1.66 -20.29
N ASP A 132 -10.24 2.03 -21.52
CA ASP A 132 -9.32 2.10 -22.66
C ASP A 132 -8.18 3.09 -22.40
N ASN A 133 -8.49 4.26 -21.84
CA ASN A 133 -7.49 5.26 -21.50
C ASN A 133 -6.49 4.73 -20.47
N VAL A 134 -6.97 4.01 -19.46
CA VAL A 134 -6.10 3.40 -18.44
C VAL A 134 -5.26 2.28 -19.04
N LEU A 135 -5.86 1.40 -19.84
CA LEU A 135 -5.20 0.22 -20.42
C LEU A 135 -4.17 0.58 -21.51
N CYS A 136 -4.38 1.68 -22.24
CA CYS A 136 -3.43 2.19 -23.23
C CYS A 136 -2.31 3.04 -22.63
N SER A 137 -2.47 3.54 -21.41
CA SER A 137 -1.48 4.40 -20.74
C SER A 137 -0.67 3.63 -19.69
N THR A 138 -1.16 3.61 -18.45
CA THR A 138 -0.41 3.14 -17.28
C THR A 138 -0.69 1.69 -16.94
N LYS A 139 -1.83 1.14 -17.39
CA LYS A 139 -2.39 -0.15 -16.91
C LYS A 139 -2.45 -0.21 -15.38
N SER A 140 -2.62 0.94 -14.75
CA SER A 140 -2.62 1.15 -13.31
C SER A 140 -3.96 1.68 -12.87
N TYR A 141 -4.55 1.00 -11.89
CA TYR A 141 -5.83 1.43 -11.34
C TYR A 141 -5.87 1.25 -9.83
N LYS A 142 -6.58 2.17 -9.17
CA LYS A 142 -6.73 2.18 -7.72
C LYS A 142 -8.12 1.69 -7.34
N PHE A 143 -8.18 0.56 -6.65
CA PHE A 143 -9.40 0.07 -6.02
C PHE A 143 -9.39 0.32 -4.52
N ASN A 144 -10.59 0.44 -3.95
CA ASN A 144 -10.77 0.35 -2.51
C ASN A 144 -11.24 -1.08 -2.11
N PRO A 145 -11.13 -1.48 -0.83
CA PRO A 145 -11.57 -2.81 -0.39
C PRO A 145 -13.06 -3.09 -0.61
N LEU A 146 -13.94 -2.09 -0.66
CA LEU A 146 -15.37 -2.30 -0.95
C LEU A 146 -15.56 -2.78 -2.39
N GLN A 147 -14.89 -2.13 -3.35
CA GLN A 147 -14.96 -2.52 -4.76
C GLN A 147 -14.36 -3.92 -4.98
N LEU A 148 -13.21 -4.22 -4.37
CA LEU A 148 -12.60 -5.55 -4.48
C LEU A 148 -13.46 -6.63 -3.82
N HIS A 149 -14.08 -6.33 -2.67
CA HIS A 149 -15.04 -7.21 -2.04
C HIS A 149 -16.25 -7.45 -2.95
N ALA A 150 -16.79 -6.40 -3.57
CA ALA A 150 -17.91 -6.52 -4.50
C ALA A 150 -17.55 -7.40 -5.72
N ILE A 151 -16.38 -7.19 -6.32
CA ILE A 151 -15.85 -8.04 -7.43
C ILE A 151 -15.66 -9.49 -6.96
N SER A 152 -15.18 -9.69 -5.73
CA SER A 152 -15.00 -11.02 -5.15
C SER A 152 -16.33 -11.75 -4.95
N GLU A 153 -17.39 -11.03 -4.60
CA GLU A 153 -18.74 -11.60 -4.46
C GLU A 153 -19.36 -11.97 -5.83
N CYS A 154 -19.01 -11.29 -6.93
CA CYS A 154 -19.41 -11.70 -8.29
C CYS A 154 -19.01 -13.14 -8.62
N PHE A 155 -17.83 -13.57 -8.17
CA PHE A 155 -17.35 -14.93 -8.45
C PHE A 155 -18.13 -16.00 -7.70
N LYS A 156 -18.73 -15.64 -6.57
CA LYS A 156 -19.44 -16.61 -5.72
C LYS A 156 -20.83 -16.89 -6.24
N ARG A 157 -21.50 -15.91 -6.87
CA ARG A 157 -22.91 -15.98 -7.21
C ARG A 157 -23.25 -15.15 -8.45
N PRO A 158 -24.10 -15.65 -9.36
CA PRO A 158 -24.68 -14.82 -10.41
C PRO A 158 -25.65 -13.81 -9.79
N PHE A 159 -25.59 -12.56 -10.25
CA PHE A 159 -26.55 -11.52 -9.89
C PHE A 159 -27.78 -11.58 -10.80
N PRO A 160 -28.94 -11.06 -10.35
CA PRO A 160 -30.15 -11.07 -11.17
C PRO A 160 -29.96 -10.30 -12.48
N GLU A 161 -30.50 -10.85 -13.57
CA GLU A 161 -30.64 -10.16 -14.86
C GLU A 161 -31.69 -9.05 -14.72
N ILE A 162 -31.33 -7.81 -15.07
CA ILE A 162 -32.28 -6.69 -15.10
C ILE A 162 -32.83 -6.55 -16.53
N GLU A 163 -34.13 -6.32 -16.63
CA GLU A 163 -34.92 -6.21 -17.88
C GLU A 163 -34.49 -5.05 -18.82
N HIS A 164 -33.54 -4.21 -18.41
CA HIS A 164 -32.97 -3.13 -19.21
C HIS A 164 -31.45 -3.26 -19.24
N ASN A 165 -30.96 -3.98 -20.25
CA ASN A 165 -29.56 -4.32 -20.43
C ASN A 165 -28.78 -3.11 -21.00
N ASP A 166 -28.57 -2.08 -20.18
CA ASP A 166 -27.61 -1.02 -20.51
C ASP A 166 -26.21 -1.65 -20.56
N ILE A 167 -25.69 -1.85 -21.78
CA ILE A 167 -24.39 -2.49 -22.03
C ILE A 167 -23.23 -1.81 -21.28
N ARG A 168 -23.40 -0.54 -20.92
CA ARG A 168 -22.41 0.22 -20.15
C ARG A 168 -22.27 -0.27 -18.71
N CYS A 169 -23.31 -0.92 -18.18
CA CYS A 169 -23.33 -1.48 -16.83
C CYS A 169 -23.01 -2.99 -16.81
N ASP A 170 -22.55 -3.57 -17.93
CA ASP A 170 -22.19 -4.98 -18.00
C ASP A 170 -20.99 -5.29 -17.09
N LEU A 171 -21.20 -6.20 -16.14
CA LEU A 171 -20.18 -6.61 -15.18
C LEU A 171 -19.01 -7.33 -15.86
N SER A 172 -19.22 -7.90 -17.04
CA SER A 172 -18.18 -8.51 -17.86
C SER A 172 -17.07 -7.51 -18.22
N ASN A 173 -17.43 -6.23 -18.42
CA ASN A 173 -16.45 -5.17 -18.68
C ASN A 173 -15.52 -4.93 -17.48
N VAL A 174 -16.04 -5.05 -16.25
CA VAL A 174 -15.23 -4.95 -15.03
C VAL A 174 -14.22 -6.09 -14.98
N MET A 175 -14.66 -7.31 -15.31
CA MET A 175 -13.81 -8.49 -15.27
C MET A 175 -12.74 -8.46 -16.36
N ASP A 176 -13.10 -8.06 -17.58
CA ASP A 176 -12.17 -7.90 -18.69
C ASP A 176 -11.09 -6.85 -18.34
N PHE A 177 -11.52 -5.68 -17.86
CA PHE A 177 -10.61 -4.64 -17.38
C PHE A 177 -9.66 -5.15 -16.30
N CYS A 178 -10.17 -5.81 -15.25
CA CYS A 178 -9.35 -6.36 -14.18
C CYS A 178 -8.32 -7.38 -14.71
N SER A 179 -8.69 -8.18 -15.71
CA SER A 179 -7.82 -9.22 -16.27
C SER A 179 -6.62 -8.66 -17.06
N GLN A 180 -6.74 -7.43 -17.57
CA GLN A 180 -5.72 -6.75 -18.37
C GLN A 180 -4.84 -5.80 -17.55
N LEU A 181 -5.24 -5.46 -16.32
CA LEU A 181 -4.45 -4.60 -15.43
C LEU A 181 -3.10 -5.24 -15.07
N GLN A 182 -2.05 -4.42 -15.13
CA GLN A 182 -0.69 -4.81 -14.75
C GLN A 182 -0.27 -4.23 -13.40
N HIS A 183 -0.86 -3.09 -13.01
CA HIS A 183 -0.57 -2.38 -11.76
C HIS A 183 -1.86 -2.18 -10.96
N LEU A 184 -1.89 -2.66 -9.72
CA LEU A 184 -3.03 -2.53 -8.82
C LEU A 184 -2.60 -1.79 -7.57
N CYS A 185 -3.31 -0.70 -7.25
CA CYS A 185 -3.19 -0.01 -5.97
C CYS A 185 -4.44 -0.26 -5.12
N VAL A 186 -4.25 -0.73 -3.88
CA VAL A 186 -5.34 -0.93 -2.92
C VAL A 186 -5.05 -0.11 -1.67
N VAL A 187 -5.97 0.79 -1.31
CA VAL A 187 -5.85 1.57 -0.08
C VAL A 187 -7.02 1.30 0.85
N GLY A 188 -6.71 0.71 1.99
CA GLY A 188 -7.65 0.38 3.05
C GLY A 188 -7.91 1.53 4.02
N SER A 189 -8.87 1.30 4.91
CA SER A 189 -9.19 2.20 6.01
C SER A 189 -9.83 1.43 7.16
N LEU A 190 -9.43 1.79 8.39
CA LEU A 190 -10.05 1.33 9.63
C LEU A 190 -11.24 2.21 10.04
N ALA A 191 -11.41 3.37 9.40
CA ALA A 191 -12.55 4.26 9.66
C ALA A 191 -13.82 3.73 9.00
N LYS A 192 -14.96 4.12 9.57
CA LYS A 192 -16.27 3.89 8.94
C LYS A 192 -16.31 4.55 7.57
N PHE A 193 -16.87 3.85 6.59
CA PHE A 193 -17.03 4.35 5.23
C PHE A 193 -18.24 5.27 5.16
N GLN A 194 -17.98 6.57 4.99
CA GLN A 194 -19.01 7.61 4.90
C GLN A 194 -19.99 7.55 6.09
N SER A 195 -21.31 7.67 5.82
CA SER A 195 -22.38 7.62 6.83
C SER A 195 -22.75 6.19 7.26
N SER A 196 -22.02 5.17 6.80
CA SER A 196 -22.37 3.77 7.04
C SER A 196 -21.69 3.17 8.27
N ASN A 197 -22.12 1.97 8.66
CA ASN A 197 -21.41 1.12 9.60
C ASN A 197 -20.33 0.23 8.95
N LEU A 198 -20.11 0.33 7.63
CA LEU A 198 -19.10 -0.46 6.93
C LEU A 198 -17.70 0.03 7.29
N ILE A 199 -16.77 -0.92 7.43
CA ILE A 199 -15.34 -0.64 7.60
C ILE A 199 -14.63 -1.40 6.48
N PRO A 200 -13.97 -0.71 5.53
CA PRO A 200 -13.33 -1.34 4.38
C PRO A 200 -12.41 -2.51 4.75
N ASN A 201 -11.59 -2.34 5.80
CA ASN A 201 -10.64 -3.35 6.26
C ASN A 201 -11.26 -4.56 6.97
N ARG A 202 -12.58 -4.65 7.08
CA ARG A 202 -13.29 -5.84 7.60
C ARG A 202 -13.92 -6.68 6.49
N LEU A 203 -13.79 -6.25 5.23
CA LEU A 203 -14.40 -6.94 4.10
C LEU A 203 -13.37 -7.87 3.45
N PRO A 204 -13.66 -9.17 3.34
CA PRO A 204 -12.76 -10.11 2.68
C PRO A 204 -12.79 -9.91 1.16
N PHE A 205 -11.64 -9.99 0.51
CA PHE A 205 -11.55 -9.92 -0.95
C PHE A 205 -10.43 -10.80 -1.50
N GLU A 206 -10.57 -11.19 -2.75
CA GLU A 206 -9.56 -11.92 -3.53
C GLU A 206 -9.17 -11.15 -4.79
N LEU A 207 -8.11 -11.63 -5.45
CA LEU A 207 -7.51 -10.98 -6.61
C LEU A 207 -7.41 -11.93 -7.83
N SER A 208 -8.24 -12.98 -7.86
CA SER A 208 -8.30 -13.99 -8.94
C SER A 208 -8.63 -13.38 -10.31
N ALA A 209 -9.33 -12.24 -10.34
CA ALA A 209 -9.66 -11.50 -11.56
C ALA A 209 -8.42 -10.94 -12.30
N PHE A 210 -7.32 -10.69 -11.58
CA PHE A 210 -6.19 -9.92 -12.09
C PHE A 210 -5.13 -10.81 -12.74
N LYS A 211 -5.45 -11.31 -13.95
CA LYS A 211 -4.66 -12.34 -14.66
C LYS A 211 -3.33 -11.85 -15.25
N SER A 212 -3.13 -10.54 -15.36
CA SER A 212 -1.93 -9.92 -15.93
C SER A 212 -1.13 -9.11 -14.90
N LEU A 213 -1.44 -9.25 -13.61
CA LEU A 213 -0.92 -8.37 -12.57
C LEU A 213 0.57 -8.60 -12.31
N GLN A 214 1.38 -7.54 -12.44
CA GLN A 214 2.83 -7.58 -12.22
C GLN A 214 3.25 -6.72 -11.03
N PHE A 215 2.47 -5.69 -10.69
CA PHE A 215 2.75 -4.78 -9.60
C PHE A 215 1.54 -4.67 -8.67
N LEU A 216 1.72 -4.97 -7.40
CA LEU A 216 0.71 -4.82 -6.36
C LEU A 216 1.21 -3.83 -5.30
N GLU A 217 0.51 -2.70 -5.16
CA GLU A 217 0.68 -1.78 -4.04
C GLU A 217 -0.51 -1.84 -3.09
N VAL A 218 -0.22 -2.04 -1.82
CA VAL A 218 -1.21 -2.17 -0.76
C VAL A 218 -0.87 -1.21 0.37
N GLY A 219 -1.77 -0.28 0.65
CA GLY A 219 -1.65 0.71 1.71
C GLY A 219 -2.74 0.54 2.75
N GLY A 220 -2.38 0.33 4.02
CA GLY A 220 -3.33 0.40 5.13
C GLY A 220 -4.51 -0.59 5.09
N ILE A 221 -4.36 -1.77 4.49
CA ILE A 221 -5.37 -2.85 4.56
C ILE A 221 -5.12 -3.78 5.76
N ASN A 222 -6.09 -4.65 6.07
CA ASN A 222 -5.88 -5.83 6.91
C ASN A 222 -5.62 -7.08 6.05
N PHE A 223 -4.41 -7.66 6.15
CA PHE A 223 -4.03 -8.86 5.37
C PHE A 223 -4.77 -10.13 5.76
N GLU A 224 -5.48 -10.17 6.90
CA GLU A 224 -6.37 -11.29 7.23
C GLU A 224 -7.61 -11.36 6.34
N GLN A 225 -7.91 -10.28 5.61
CA GLN A 225 -9.06 -10.20 4.71
C GLN A 225 -8.71 -10.54 3.25
N LEU A 226 -7.41 -10.61 2.91
CA LEU A 226 -6.97 -11.01 1.57
C LEU A 226 -6.86 -12.53 1.50
N TYR A 227 -7.54 -13.14 0.54
CA TYR A 227 -7.49 -14.60 0.31
C TYR A 227 -7.26 -14.94 -1.17
N SER A 228 -6.99 -16.21 -1.46
CA SER A 228 -6.79 -16.74 -2.82
C SER A 228 -5.67 -16.05 -3.63
N THR A 229 -4.42 -16.04 -3.14
CA THR A 229 -3.29 -15.43 -3.88
C THR A 229 -2.62 -16.36 -4.89
N GLY A 230 -3.23 -17.52 -5.19
CA GLY A 230 -2.66 -18.62 -5.98
C GLY A 230 -1.99 -18.18 -7.30
N THR A 231 -2.74 -17.59 -8.23
CA THR A 231 -2.20 -17.15 -9.53
C THR A 231 -1.24 -15.97 -9.41
N LEU A 232 -1.39 -15.13 -8.38
CA LEU A 232 -0.53 -13.97 -8.19
C LEU A 232 0.93 -14.35 -7.91
N ARG A 233 1.16 -15.52 -7.30
CA ARG A 233 2.51 -16.02 -6.96
C ARG A 233 3.45 -16.15 -8.16
N SER A 234 2.90 -16.50 -9.33
CA SER A 234 3.68 -16.65 -10.56
C SER A 234 3.65 -15.42 -11.46
N LEU A 235 2.86 -14.40 -11.14
CA LEU A 235 2.66 -13.22 -11.97
C LEU A 235 3.31 -11.96 -11.38
N LEU A 236 3.19 -11.76 -10.06
CA LEU A 236 3.69 -10.55 -9.40
C LEU A 236 5.21 -10.49 -9.43
N GLN A 237 5.73 -9.41 -9.99
CA GLN A 237 7.15 -9.09 -10.04
C GLN A 237 7.55 -8.11 -8.93
N ASN A 238 6.61 -7.24 -8.57
CA ASN A 238 6.80 -6.17 -7.60
C ASN A 238 5.65 -6.17 -6.60
N ILE A 239 5.98 -6.18 -5.31
CA ILE A 239 5.00 -5.97 -4.25
C ILE A 239 5.45 -4.83 -3.34
N ARG A 240 4.53 -3.90 -3.07
CA ARG A 240 4.70 -2.82 -2.11
C ARG A 240 3.61 -2.90 -1.06
N VAL A 241 3.98 -2.96 0.20
CA VAL A 241 3.07 -2.95 1.35
C VAL A 241 3.50 -1.87 2.30
N HIS A 242 2.63 -0.91 2.61
CA HIS A 242 2.96 0.20 3.50
C HIS A 242 1.79 0.62 4.39
N LYS A 243 2.12 1.30 5.48
CA LYS A 243 1.16 1.90 6.42
C LYS A 243 0.18 0.87 6.99
N THR A 244 0.60 -0.38 7.16
CA THR A 244 -0.21 -1.43 7.76
C THR A 244 0.22 -1.74 9.19
N ALA A 245 -0.61 -2.50 9.90
CA ALA A 245 -0.32 -2.95 11.26
C ALA A 245 0.52 -4.25 11.31
N VAL A 246 1.04 -4.71 10.16
CA VAL A 246 1.80 -5.97 10.10
C VAL A 246 3.12 -5.87 10.87
N THR A 247 3.40 -6.93 11.63
CA THR A 247 4.60 -7.08 12.47
C THR A 247 5.52 -8.19 11.98
N SER A 248 5.05 -9.09 11.12
CA SER A 248 5.84 -10.16 10.50
C SER A 248 5.66 -10.18 8.98
N ILE A 249 6.69 -10.66 8.27
CA ILE A 249 6.67 -10.83 6.81
C ILE A 249 5.68 -11.95 6.45
N SER A 250 5.54 -12.96 7.31
CA SER A 250 4.60 -14.06 7.12
C SER A 250 3.15 -13.61 7.04
N GLN A 251 2.76 -12.50 7.69
CA GLN A 251 1.41 -11.94 7.56
C GLN A 251 1.08 -11.51 6.13
N ILE A 252 2.10 -11.15 5.34
CA ILE A 252 1.98 -10.72 3.95
C ILE A 252 2.13 -11.91 3.01
N LEU A 253 3.26 -12.63 3.06
CA LEU A 253 3.60 -13.66 2.08
C LEU A 253 2.75 -14.94 2.21
N LEU A 254 2.15 -15.15 3.39
CA LEU A 254 1.25 -16.27 3.71
C LEU A 254 -0.16 -15.74 4.06
N CYS A 255 -0.59 -14.62 3.47
CA CYS A 255 -1.88 -13.99 3.81
C CYS A 255 -3.10 -14.90 3.62
N ASP A 256 -3.07 -15.80 2.63
CA ASP A 256 -4.12 -16.77 2.31
C ASP A 256 -3.94 -18.15 2.98
N VAL A 257 -2.97 -18.30 3.90
CA VAL A 257 -2.71 -19.55 4.62
C VAL A 257 -3.16 -19.43 6.07
N LEU A 258 -3.92 -20.42 6.54
CA LEU A 258 -4.43 -20.48 7.92
C LEU A 258 -3.31 -20.56 8.96
N HIS A 259 -2.31 -21.41 8.72
CA HIS A 259 -1.18 -21.62 9.61
C HIS A 259 0.09 -20.97 9.05
N LYS A 260 0.33 -19.71 9.42
CA LYS A 260 1.46 -18.88 8.93
C LYS A 260 2.83 -19.24 9.53
N SER A 261 2.91 -20.33 10.30
CA SER A 261 4.13 -20.80 10.98
C SER A 261 4.91 -21.84 10.18
N VAL A 262 4.33 -22.41 9.12
CA VAL A 262 4.98 -23.46 8.31
C VAL A 262 5.16 -22.92 6.90
N VAL A 263 6.42 -22.82 6.47
CA VAL A 263 6.77 -22.53 5.08
C VAL A 263 6.65 -23.83 4.29
N ASN A 264 5.84 -23.81 3.24
CA ASN A 264 5.70 -24.91 2.30
C ASN A 264 6.06 -24.41 0.88
N GLN A 265 6.47 -25.33 0.02
CA GLN A 265 6.93 -25.02 -1.34
C GLN A 265 5.79 -24.62 -2.28
N SER A 266 4.54 -24.96 -1.94
CA SER A 266 3.37 -24.56 -2.74
C SER A 266 3.10 -23.05 -2.69
N GLU A 267 3.64 -22.34 -1.70
CA GLU A 267 3.37 -20.92 -1.47
C GLU A 267 4.47 -20.00 -2.01
N ILE A 268 5.44 -20.53 -2.77
CA ILE A 268 6.55 -19.77 -3.32
C ILE A 268 6.05 -18.75 -4.35
N TRP A 269 6.48 -17.51 -4.17
CA TRP A 269 6.31 -16.40 -5.11
C TRP A 269 7.46 -16.41 -6.12
N THR A 270 7.26 -17.12 -7.23
CA THR A 270 8.32 -17.42 -8.20
C THR A 270 8.72 -16.22 -9.05
N ALA A 271 7.84 -15.22 -9.21
CA ALA A 271 8.08 -14.07 -10.08
C ALA A 271 8.59 -12.81 -9.35
N ILE A 272 8.48 -12.73 -8.02
CA ILE A 272 8.82 -11.51 -7.28
C ILE A 272 10.32 -11.26 -7.34
N THR A 273 10.70 -10.07 -7.81
CA THR A 273 12.09 -9.59 -7.87
C THR A 273 12.33 -8.35 -7.02
N LYS A 274 11.25 -7.61 -6.69
CA LYS A 274 11.32 -6.41 -5.83
C LYS A 274 10.23 -6.43 -4.78
N ILE A 275 10.66 -6.22 -3.54
CA ILE A 275 9.80 -6.08 -2.37
C ILE A 275 10.06 -4.73 -1.73
N ASP A 276 8.97 -4.03 -1.42
CA ASP A 276 8.98 -2.83 -0.61
C ASP A 276 7.97 -2.99 0.54
N PHE A 277 8.47 -3.34 1.72
CA PHE A 277 7.68 -3.40 2.95
C PHE A 277 8.03 -2.25 3.91
N SER A 278 8.44 -1.12 3.35
CA SER A 278 8.78 0.07 4.14
C SER A 278 7.53 0.68 4.79
N LYS A 279 7.72 1.38 5.93
CA LYS A 279 6.66 2.07 6.70
C LYS A 279 5.59 1.12 7.25
N ASN A 280 6.00 0.00 7.84
CA ASN A 280 5.12 -0.91 8.59
C ASN A 280 5.60 -1.03 10.05
N ASN A 281 5.23 -2.10 10.74
CA ASN A 281 5.63 -2.37 12.12
C ASN A 281 6.46 -3.66 12.23
N LEU A 282 7.19 -4.04 11.18
CA LEU A 282 7.96 -5.29 11.15
C LEU A 282 9.03 -5.28 12.24
N THR A 283 9.07 -6.33 13.06
CA THR A 283 10.04 -6.43 14.17
C THR A 283 11.27 -7.27 13.82
N ASN A 284 11.16 -8.13 12.80
CA ASN A 284 12.22 -9.02 12.36
C ASN A 284 11.99 -9.48 10.91
N ILE A 285 13.05 -9.98 10.30
CA ILE A 285 13.00 -10.71 9.03
C ILE A 285 12.82 -12.19 9.37
N ASP A 286 11.58 -12.68 9.35
CA ASP A 286 11.24 -14.06 9.66
C ASP A 286 11.56 -15.04 8.50
N GLU A 287 11.46 -16.34 8.75
CA GLU A 287 11.83 -17.39 7.79
C GLU A 287 10.93 -17.43 6.55
N SER A 288 9.74 -16.80 6.56
CA SER A 288 8.86 -16.77 5.39
C SER A 288 9.45 -16.01 4.21
N ILE A 289 10.51 -15.22 4.44
CA ILE A 289 11.27 -14.57 3.36
C ILE A 289 11.83 -15.59 2.35
N GLN A 290 12.01 -16.86 2.72
CA GLN A 290 12.43 -17.91 1.79
C GLN A 290 11.40 -18.18 0.67
N LEU A 291 10.15 -17.73 0.82
CA LEU A 291 9.08 -17.87 -0.18
C LEU A 291 9.27 -16.95 -1.39
N VAL A 292 10.25 -16.05 -1.37
CA VAL A 292 10.52 -15.08 -2.44
C VAL A 292 11.98 -15.20 -2.92
N PRO A 293 12.41 -16.39 -3.40
CA PRO A 293 13.83 -16.71 -3.60
C PRO A 293 14.52 -15.89 -4.71
N ASN A 294 13.74 -15.25 -5.60
CA ASN A 294 14.25 -14.48 -6.75
C ASN A 294 14.34 -12.97 -6.47
N VAL A 295 14.14 -12.53 -5.21
CA VAL A 295 14.22 -11.13 -4.84
C VAL A 295 15.63 -10.58 -5.02
N LYS A 296 15.72 -9.47 -5.73
CA LYS A 296 16.95 -8.69 -6.00
C LYS A 296 17.00 -7.39 -5.21
N VAL A 297 15.83 -6.83 -4.91
CA VAL A 297 15.65 -5.55 -4.21
C VAL A 297 14.69 -5.75 -3.04
N LEU A 298 15.16 -5.52 -1.82
CA LEU A 298 14.38 -5.62 -0.60
C LEU A 298 14.46 -4.30 0.18
N LEU A 299 13.33 -3.60 0.29
CA LEU A 299 13.20 -2.36 1.05
C LEU A 299 12.37 -2.60 2.31
N LEU A 300 12.93 -2.27 3.46
CA LEU A 300 12.37 -2.52 4.80
C LEU A 300 12.48 -1.28 5.70
N ASP A 301 12.53 -0.10 5.10
CA ASP A 301 12.77 1.16 5.80
C ASP A 301 11.61 1.54 6.73
N HIS A 302 11.88 2.33 7.77
CA HIS A 302 10.86 2.79 8.71
C HIS A 302 10.05 1.63 9.31
N ASN A 303 10.75 0.65 9.88
CA ASN A 303 10.17 -0.48 10.61
C ASN A 303 10.76 -0.54 12.04
N LYS A 304 10.61 -1.66 12.73
CA LYS A 304 11.12 -1.88 14.09
C LYS A 304 12.10 -3.05 14.13
N ILE A 305 12.82 -3.28 13.03
CA ILE A 305 13.73 -4.42 12.88
C ILE A 305 14.98 -4.17 13.72
N SER A 306 15.28 -5.07 14.65
CA SER A 306 16.45 -4.94 15.53
C SER A 306 17.65 -5.79 15.07
N SER A 307 17.43 -6.75 14.18
CA SER A 307 18.48 -7.66 13.71
C SER A 307 18.26 -8.09 12.27
N ILE A 308 19.36 -8.17 11.52
CA ILE A 308 19.39 -8.77 10.18
C ILE A 308 19.52 -10.29 10.34
N SER A 309 18.58 -11.05 9.78
CA SER A 309 18.47 -12.51 9.85
C SER A 309 17.80 -13.08 8.60
N ASN A 310 17.95 -14.38 8.35
CA ASN A 310 17.24 -15.14 7.30
C ASN A 310 17.44 -14.69 5.84
N LEU A 311 18.29 -13.68 5.59
CA LEU A 311 18.56 -13.22 4.23
C LEU A 311 19.49 -14.16 3.44
N SER A 312 20.03 -15.21 4.07
CA SER A 312 20.80 -16.26 3.39
C SER A 312 19.95 -17.06 2.40
N PHE A 313 18.62 -17.05 2.56
CA PHE A 313 17.69 -17.64 1.59
C PHE A 313 17.60 -16.82 0.28
N LEU A 314 17.94 -15.53 0.31
CA LEU A 314 17.81 -14.63 -0.84
C LEU A 314 19.13 -14.52 -1.60
N THR A 315 19.50 -15.59 -2.31
CA THR A 315 20.80 -15.69 -3.01
C THR A 315 20.97 -14.69 -4.16
N GLN A 316 19.87 -14.15 -4.68
CA GLN A 316 19.85 -13.14 -5.73
C GLN A 316 19.76 -11.69 -5.20
N LEU A 317 19.75 -11.49 -3.88
CA LEU A 317 19.61 -10.17 -3.29
C LEU A 317 20.85 -9.32 -3.57
N VAL A 318 20.63 -8.16 -4.19
CA VAL A 318 21.69 -7.21 -4.59
C VAL A 318 21.55 -5.88 -3.86
N HIS A 319 20.31 -5.46 -3.59
CA HIS A 319 20.00 -4.20 -2.93
C HIS A 319 19.14 -4.44 -1.69
N LEU A 320 19.63 -3.99 -0.54
CA LEU A 320 18.93 -4.06 0.74
C LEU A 320 18.89 -2.67 1.38
N SER A 321 17.68 -2.23 1.71
CA SER A 321 17.45 -0.98 2.45
C SER A 321 16.74 -1.27 3.77
N LEU A 322 17.35 -0.82 4.86
CA LEU A 322 16.91 -1.01 6.25
C LEU A 322 17.02 0.33 7.01
N SER A 323 16.85 1.45 6.31
CA SER A 323 16.92 2.79 6.90
C SER A 323 15.86 2.98 7.98
N ASP A 324 16.16 3.75 9.03
CA ASP A 324 15.22 4.06 10.12
C ASP A 324 14.61 2.79 10.75
N ASN A 325 15.48 1.99 11.37
CA ASN A 325 15.16 0.77 12.09
C ASN A 325 15.88 0.77 13.46
N LEU A 326 15.89 -0.35 14.16
CA LEU A 326 16.45 -0.50 15.51
C LEU A 326 17.74 -1.34 15.52
N ILE A 327 18.48 -1.37 14.41
CA ILE A 327 19.67 -2.21 14.26
C ILE A 327 20.84 -1.59 15.02
N SER A 328 21.51 -2.38 15.85
CA SER A 328 22.69 -1.93 16.62
C SER A 328 23.93 -2.79 16.40
N SER A 329 23.76 -4.09 16.12
CA SER A 329 24.85 -5.01 15.77
C SER A 329 24.73 -5.50 14.33
N CYS A 330 25.87 -5.48 13.65
CA CYS A 330 26.06 -6.01 12.30
C CYS A 330 27.05 -7.19 12.32
N ASP A 331 27.13 -7.94 13.42
CA ASP A 331 28.10 -9.02 13.52
C ASP A 331 27.82 -10.12 12.51
N GLN A 332 28.90 -10.59 11.87
CA GLN A 332 28.88 -11.70 10.91
C GLN A 332 27.92 -11.49 9.73
N LEU A 333 27.71 -10.26 9.24
CA LEU A 333 26.79 -10.03 8.11
C LEU A 333 27.10 -10.89 6.88
N HIS A 334 28.36 -11.20 6.62
CA HIS A 334 28.78 -12.09 5.52
C HIS A 334 28.21 -13.52 5.60
N THR A 335 27.72 -13.98 6.76
CA THR A 335 27.02 -15.29 6.87
C THR A 335 25.53 -15.18 6.59
N LYS A 336 24.99 -13.95 6.58
CA LYS A 336 23.56 -13.64 6.48
C LYS A 336 23.20 -12.99 5.15
N LEU A 337 24.12 -12.24 4.57
CA LEU A 337 23.97 -11.52 3.32
C LEU A 337 24.79 -12.23 2.24
N GLY A 338 24.17 -12.49 1.09
CA GLY A 338 24.85 -13.00 -0.10
C GLY A 338 25.62 -11.91 -0.84
N ASN A 339 25.44 -11.82 -2.16
CA ASN A 339 26.15 -10.88 -3.03
C ASN A 339 25.54 -9.47 -3.02
N ILE A 340 25.40 -8.88 -1.84
CA ILE A 340 24.90 -7.51 -1.69
C ILE A 340 25.89 -6.51 -2.28
N ARG A 341 25.37 -5.60 -3.11
CA ARG A 341 26.11 -4.49 -3.71
C ARG A 341 25.72 -3.15 -3.10
N THR A 342 24.45 -2.97 -2.74
CA THR A 342 23.96 -1.75 -2.13
C THR A 342 23.31 -2.08 -0.80
N LEU A 343 23.80 -1.44 0.26
CA LEU A 343 23.29 -1.59 1.61
C LEU A 343 23.05 -0.22 2.25
N ASP A 344 21.78 0.07 2.54
CA ASP A 344 21.38 1.24 3.32
C ASP A 344 20.96 0.81 4.72
N LEU A 345 21.72 1.30 5.71
CA LEU A 345 21.50 1.13 7.14
C LEU A 345 21.48 2.50 7.85
N SER A 346 21.17 3.57 7.13
CA SER A 346 21.07 4.91 7.68
C SER A 346 20.04 4.99 8.82
N GLN A 347 20.20 5.94 9.73
CA GLN A 347 19.27 6.18 10.84
C GLN A 347 19.02 4.92 11.71
N ASN A 348 20.09 4.23 12.09
CA ASN A 348 20.05 3.09 13.01
C ASN A 348 20.90 3.41 14.26
N ALA A 349 21.28 2.39 15.03
CA ALA A 349 22.11 2.51 16.24
C ALA A 349 23.44 1.75 16.12
N ILE A 350 23.98 1.61 14.90
CA ILE A 350 25.21 0.85 14.62
C ILE A 350 26.42 1.61 15.17
N VAL A 351 27.27 0.88 15.89
CA VAL A 351 28.47 1.45 16.55
C VAL A 351 29.79 1.10 15.88
N SER A 352 29.84 0.05 15.06
CA SER A 352 31.09 -0.46 14.47
C SER A 352 30.92 -0.98 13.05
N LEU A 353 31.97 -0.82 12.24
CA LEU A 353 32.05 -1.26 10.85
C LEU A 353 32.66 -2.67 10.66
N ARG A 354 33.06 -3.35 11.74
CA ARG A 354 33.67 -4.69 11.69
C ARG A 354 32.81 -5.72 10.95
N GLY A 355 31.50 -5.61 11.09
CA GLY A 355 30.50 -6.48 10.47
C GLY A 355 30.54 -6.56 8.94
N PHE A 356 31.04 -5.49 8.30
CA PHE A 356 31.01 -5.31 6.85
C PHE A 356 32.30 -5.81 6.16
N SER A 357 33.35 -6.11 6.93
CA SER A 357 34.72 -6.43 6.46
C SER A 357 34.85 -7.56 5.43
N LYS A 358 33.82 -8.40 5.27
CA LYS A 358 33.81 -9.54 4.35
C LYS A 358 32.74 -9.44 3.27
N LEU A 359 32.08 -8.29 3.12
CA LEU A 359 31.09 -8.05 2.06
C LEU A 359 31.81 -7.62 0.78
N TYR A 360 32.57 -8.53 0.17
CA TYR A 360 33.50 -8.19 -0.91
C TYR A 360 32.84 -7.62 -2.18
N SER A 361 31.55 -7.91 -2.38
CA SER A 361 30.75 -7.41 -3.50
C SER A 361 30.10 -6.05 -3.23
N LEU A 362 30.27 -5.48 -2.03
CA LEU A 362 29.61 -4.24 -1.63
C LEU A 362 30.21 -3.06 -2.40
N GLU A 363 29.37 -2.36 -3.14
CA GLU A 363 29.70 -1.19 -3.96
C GLU A 363 29.30 0.12 -3.27
N SER A 364 28.19 0.11 -2.52
CA SER A 364 27.63 1.27 -1.84
C SER A 364 27.14 0.92 -0.44
N LEU A 365 27.61 1.69 0.54
CA LEU A 365 27.26 1.55 1.95
C LEU A 365 26.82 2.89 2.54
N ASP A 366 25.56 2.98 2.93
CA ASP A 366 25.04 4.10 3.72
C ASP A 366 24.89 3.68 5.19
N ILE A 367 25.69 4.30 6.07
CA ILE A 367 25.62 4.17 7.53
C ILE A 367 25.41 5.57 8.15
N SER A 368 24.87 6.52 7.40
CA SER A 368 24.60 7.87 7.92
C SER A 368 23.68 7.85 9.14
N PHE A 369 23.80 8.84 10.01
CA PHE A 369 22.98 8.98 11.22
C PHE A 369 22.99 7.72 12.12
N ASN A 370 24.16 7.13 12.32
CA ASN A 370 24.40 6.04 13.26
C ASN A 370 25.31 6.51 14.43
N LYS A 371 25.99 5.59 15.11
CA LYS A 371 26.80 5.83 16.31
C LYS A 371 28.28 5.44 16.12
N VAL A 372 28.78 5.43 14.89
CA VAL A 372 30.21 5.19 14.61
C VAL A 372 31.03 6.37 15.14
N SER A 373 32.02 6.09 15.97
CA SER A 373 32.77 7.13 16.70
C SER A 373 34.24 7.20 16.31
N GLU A 374 34.88 6.05 16.12
CA GLU A 374 36.30 5.96 15.87
C GLU A 374 36.61 5.83 14.37
N VAL A 375 37.63 6.55 13.90
CA VAL A 375 38.11 6.43 12.51
C VAL A 375 38.70 5.04 12.29
N GLU A 376 39.31 4.46 13.32
CA GLU A 376 39.92 3.13 13.30
C GLU A 376 38.93 2.05 12.87
N ASP A 377 37.63 2.21 13.10
CA ASP A 377 36.62 1.27 12.62
C ASP A 377 36.55 1.20 11.08
N VAL A 378 36.85 2.29 10.38
CA VAL A 378 36.88 2.33 8.90
C VAL A 378 37.97 1.41 8.33
N THR A 379 39.03 1.14 9.09
CA THR A 379 40.06 0.17 8.65
C THR A 379 39.49 -1.22 8.36
N CYS A 380 38.37 -1.58 8.99
CA CYS A 380 37.70 -2.85 8.76
C CYS A 380 37.12 -3.00 7.35
N ILE A 381 36.85 -1.88 6.66
CA ILE A 381 36.24 -1.86 5.32
C ILE A 381 37.19 -1.33 4.25
N GLY A 382 38.41 -0.90 4.62
CA GLY A 382 39.41 -0.36 3.68
C GLY A 382 39.82 -1.34 2.58
N ASP A 383 39.80 -2.63 2.88
CA ASP A 383 40.18 -3.70 1.94
C ASP A 383 39.02 -4.20 1.06
N LEU A 384 37.80 -3.67 1.20
CA LEU A 384 36.65 -4.10 0.40
C LEU A 384 36.82 -3.70 -1.08
N PRO A 385 37.07 -4.63 -2.01
CA PRO A 385 37.61 -4.33 -3.34
C PRO A 385 36.64 -3.58 -4.26
N CYS A 386 35.33 -3.70 -4.01
CA CYS A 386 34.28 -3.09 -4.81
C CYS A 386 33.69 -1.83 -4.20
N LEU A 387 34.02 -1.48 -2.94
CA LEU A 387 33.37 -0.35 -2.27
C LEU A 387 33.78 0.96 -2.95
N GLU A 388 32.80 1.72 -3.42
CA GLU A 388 32.97 2.99 -4.13
C GLU A 388 32.25 4.13 -3.42
N ASN A 389 31.11 3.87 -2.78
CA ASN A 389 30.30 4.89 -2.12
C ASN A 389 30.18 4.58 -0.62
N LEU A 390 30.60 5.52 0.21
CA LEU A 390 30.53 5.41 1.67
C LEU A 390 29.89 6.68 2.24
N ILE A 391 28.78 6.52 2.95
CA ILE A 391 28.11 7.63 3.63
C ILE A 391 28.18 7.39 5.13
N LEU A 392 28.82 8.32 5.83
CA LEU A 392 29.09 8.30 7.27
C LEU A 392 28.62 9.59 7.97
N MET A 393 28.08 10.57 7.23
CA MET A 393 27.53 11.80 7.81
C MET A 393 26.53 11.53 8.94
N GLY A 394 26.49 12.41 9.94
CA GLY A 394 25.62 12.24 11.10
C GLY A 394 26.09 11.18 12.11
N ASN A 395 27.27 10.58 11.91
CA ASN A 395 27.97 9.82 12.96
C ASN A 395 28.95 10.72 13.72
N SER A 396 29.33 10.31 14.94
CA SER A 396 30.34 11.04 15.73
C SER A 396 31.69 11.13 15.02
N VAL A 397 32.09 10.09 14.27
CA VAL A 397 33.34 10.08 13.49
C VAL A 397 33.43 11.26 12.52
N ALA A 398 32.30 11.71 11.95
CA ALA A 398 32.24 12.83 11.00
C ALA A 398 32.58 14.19 11.61
N THR A 399 32.62 14.29 12.94
CA THR A 399 33.01 15.52 13.66
C THR A 399 34.53 15.59 13.96
N THR A 400 35.27 14.54 13.62
CA THR A 400 36.71 14.45 13.88
C THR A 400 37.49 15.46 13.04
N VAL A 401 38.52 16.07 13.60
CA VAL A 401 39.45 16.93 12.84
C VAL A 401 40.14 16.11 11.75
N ASP A 402 40.18 16.68 10.53
CA ASP A 402 40.66 16.02 9.31
C ASP A 402 39.90 14.73 8.97
N TYR A 403 38.62 14.65 9.37
CA TYR A 403 37.75 13.47 9.19
C TYR A 403 37.87 12.82 7.82
N ARG A 404 37.64 13.58 6.73
CA ARG A 404 37.69 13.03 5.36
C ARG A 404 39.04 12.38 5.07
N MET A 405 40.13 13.01 5.48
CA MET A 405 41.49 12.48 5.29
C MET A 405 41.72 11.17 6.00
N LYS A 406 41.29 11.14 7.27
CA LYS A 406 41.48 10.00 8.15
C LYS A 406 40.61 8.82 7.72
N VAL A 407 39.40 9.06 7.21
CA VAL A 407 38.50 8.03 6.68
C VAL A 407 38.96 7.50 5.32
N LEU A 408 39.56 8.34 4.47
CA LEU A 408 40.07 7.93 3.17
C LEU A 408 41.40 7.17 3.25
N GLU A 409 42.22 7.40 4.27
CA GLU A 409 43.54 6.78 4.43
C GLU A 409 43.54 5.24 4.43
N PRO A 410 42.59 4.56 5.12
CA PRO A 410 42.49 3.10 5.09
C PRO A 410 42.27 2.48 3.70
N PHE A 411 41.76 3.24 2.73
CA PHE A 411 41.52 2.76 1.36
C PHE A 411 42.79 2.81 0.48
N GLY A 412 43.89 3.38 0.97
CA GLY A 412 45.18 3.39 0.28
C GLY A 412 45.11 3.99 -1.12
N GLU A 413 45.60 3.26 -2.13
CA GLU A 413 45.59 3.69 -3.55
C GLU A 413 44.18 3.92 -4.10
N ARG A 414 43.18 3.24 -3.51
CA ARG A 414 41.78 3.34 -3.92
C ARG A 414 41.07 4.54 -3.29
N SER A 415 41.72 5.29 -2.41
CA SER A 415 41.14 6.49 -1.78
C SER A 415 40.56 7.47 -2.81
N LYS A 416 41.21 7.64 -3.97
CA LYS A 416 40.73 8.48 -5.09
C LYS A 416 39.41 8.03 -5.72
N ASP A 417 39.07 6.75 -5.58
CA ASP A 417 37.90 6.12 -6.18
C ASP A 417 36.70 6.13 -5.21
N ILE A 418 36.94 6.41 -3.92
CA ILE A 418 35.90 6.47 -2.88
C ILE A 418 35.16 7.81 -2.92
N CYS A 419 33.85 7.75 -3.14
CA CYS A 419 32.92 8.83 -2.90
C CYS A 419 32.49 8.82 -1.42
N LEU A 420 33.03 9.76 -0.64
CA LEU A 420 32.74 9.89 0.80
C LEU A 420 31.70 10.99 1.01
N ASP A 421 30.58 10.66 1.64
CA ASP A 421 29.49 11.60 1.96
C ASP A 421 28.97 12.35 0.73
N ASN A 422 28.82 11.63 -0.39
CA ASN A 422 28.41 12.12 -1.71
C ASN A 422 29.42 13.03 -2.44
N GLU A 423 30.67 13.08 -1.96
CA GLU A 423 31.74 13.87 -2.58
C GLU A 423 32.99 13.04 -2.85
N LYS A 424 33.50 13.09 -4.09
CA LYS A 424 34.83 12.56 -4.42
C LYS A 424 35.93 13.38 -3.75
N PRO A 425 37.07 12.77 -3.41
CA PRO A 425 38.18 13.50 -2.83
C PRO A 425 38.77 14.50 -3.83
N SER A 426 39.07 15.69 -3.32
CA SER A 426 39.85 16.68 -4.05
C SER A 426 41.33 16.26 -4.13
N GLN A 427 42.08 16.84 -5.07
CA GLN A 427 43.52 16.55 -5.21
C GLN A 427 44.30 16.84 -3.91
N SER A 428 43.97 17.92 -3.21
CA SER A 428 44.60 18.27 -1.94
C SER A 428 44.37 17.22 -0.85
N GLU A 429 43.19 16.59 -0.85
CA GLU A 429 42.90 15.48 0.04
C GLU A 429 43.74 14.25 -0.35
N ILE A 430 43.75 13.86 -1.62
CA ILE A 430 44.57 12.72 -2.08
C ILE A 430 46.05 12.89 -1.68
N ASP A 431 46.63 14.07 -1.89
CA ASP A 431 48.03 14.36 -1.55
C ASP A 431 48.30 14.20 -0.03
N LYS A 432 47.39 14.71 0.81
CA LYS A 432 47.50 14.57 2.28
C LYS A 432 47.28 13.12 2.74
N VAL A 433 46.39 12.34 2.11
CA VAL A 433 46.24 10.90 2.38
C VAL A 433 47.55 10.17 2.13
N LEU A 434 48.22 10.45 1.00
CA LEU A 434 49.50 9.82 0.67
C LEU A 434 50.57 10.11 1.72
N ILE A 435 50.63 11.36 2.21
CA ILE A 435 51.54 11.77 3.29
C ILE A 435 51.20 11.03 4.59
N LEU A 436 49.93 11.01 5.01
CA LEU A 436 49.48 10.32 6.23
C LEU A 436 49.83 8.84 6.20
N ARG A 437 49.63 8.19 5.05
CA ARG A 437 49.96 6.79 4.85
C ARG A 437 51.47 6.54 4.91
N ALA A 438 52.29 7.39 4.29
CA ALA A 438 53.75 7.29 4.37
C ALA A 438 54.24 7.43 5.83
N LEU A 439 53.69 8.39 6.58
CA LEU A 439 53.99 8.58 8.00
C LEU A 439 53.60 7.35 8.83
N ARG A 440 52.44 6.75 8.56
CA ARG A 440 51.99 5.53 9.24
C ARG A 440 52.92 4.35 8.98
N ILE A 441 53.30 4.12 7.72
CA ILE A 441 54.22 3.04 7.32
C ILE A 441 55.57 3.16 8.05
N VAL A 442 56.12 4.39 8.11
CA VAL A 442 57.35 4.69 8.84
C VAL A 442 57.19 4.43 10.34
N LYS A 443 56.05 4.81 10.93
CA LYS A 443 55.74 4.59 12.35
C LYS A 443 55.57 3.12 12.71
N GLU A 444 55.12 2.30 11.77
CA GLU A 444 55.01 0.83 11.89
C GLU A 444 56.33 0.08 11.59
N GLY A 445 57.44 0.80 11.33
CA GLY A 445 58.76 0.21 11.11
C GLY A 445 58.95 -0.49 9.76
N LYS A 446 58.04 -0.27 8.80
CA LYS A 446 58.13 -0.78 7.43
C LYS A 446 58.75 0.29 6.53
N MET A 447 59.57 -0.08 5.54
CA MET A 447 60.06 0.89 4.56
C MET A 447 58.92 1.30 3.61
N PRO A 448 58.67 2.61 3.41
CA PRO A 448 57.72 3.06 2.39
C PRO A 448 58.21 2.65 0.99
N SER A 449 57.43 1.81 0.33
CA SER A 449 57.63 1.43 -1.07
C SER A 449 57.18 2.58 -1.97
N PHE A 450 58.08 3.51 -2.27
CA PHE A 450 57.87 4.50 -3.33
C PHE A 450 58.06 3.84 -4.69
N LYS A 451 57.00 3.26 -5.27
CA LYS A 451 56.99 3.04 -6.71
C LYS A 451 56.71 4.38 -7.40
N HIS A 452 57.71 5.25 -7.44
CA HIS A 452 57.72 6.35 -8.40
C HIS A 452 58.15 5.79 -9.75
N SER A 453 57.20 5.74 -10.68
CA SER A 453 57.45 5.78 -12.11
C SER A 453 58.11 7.13 -12.43
N PHE A 454 59.44 7.18 -12.39
CA PHE A 454 60.22 8.14 -13.17
C PHE A 454 60.70 7.43 -14.44
N SER A 455 60.16 7.92 -15.55
CA SER A 455 60.51 7.78 -16.95
C SER A 455 61.92 7.27 -17.29
N SER A 456 62.00 6.42 -18.31
CA SER A 456 63.16 6.35 -19.20
C SER A 456 62.75 6.72 -20.63
N LEU A 457 63.17 7.94 -20.99
CA LEU A 457 63.36 8.59 -22.30
C LEU A 457 62.14 8.95 -23.15
#